data_AF-A0AAQ3H497-F1
#
_entry.id   AF-A0AAQ3H497-F1
#
_cell.length_a   1.000
_cell.length_b   1.000
_cell.length_c   1.000
_cell.angle_alpha   90.00
_cell.angle_beta   90.00
_cell.angle_gamma   90.00
#
_symmetry.space_group_name_H-M   'P 1'
#
loop_
_entity.id
_entity.type
_entity.pdbx_description
1 polymer ?
#
loop_
_entity_poly.entity_id
_entity_poly.type
_entity_poly.pdbx_seq_one_letter_code
_entity_poly.pdbx_strand_id
1 'polypeptide(L)'
;MSHTTLKVNELHDEVELEDGVEDGFDEKALVEESMENDITDDELLSQSVSQRVLDATQLYLGEIGYAPLLTAEEEVFFARRALRGDEASRKRMIESNLRLVVKISRRYSNRGLALLDLIEEGNLGLIRAVEKFDPERGFRFSTYATWWIRQTIERAIMNQTRTIRLPIHIVKELNVYLRTARELSHKLDHEPSAEEIAERLEKPVHDVSRMLRLNERITSVDTPLGGDSEKALLDILTDENESGPEDCTQNDDMKQSIVKWLFELNAKQREVLARRFGLLGYEAATLEDVGREIGLTRERVRQIQVEGLRRLREILQMQGLSIEALFR
;
A
#
# COMPACT_ATOMS: atom_id res chain seq x y z
N MET A 1 -0.96 -53.94 -11.20
CA MET A 1 -0.24 -54.04 -9.92
C MET A 1 0.84 -52.97 -9.88
N SER A 2 0.49 -51.78 -9.38
CA SER A 2 1.39 -50.83 -8.72
C SER A 2 0.54 -49.63 -8.33
N HIS A 3 0.08 -49.65 -7.08
CA HIS A 3 -0.61 -48.54 -6.45
C HIS A 3 0.36 -47.37 -6.26
N THR A 4 -0.04 -46.18 -6.68
CA THR A 4 0.57 -44.93 -6.21
C THR A 4 -0.57 -44.03 -5.73
N THR A 5 -0.82 -44.11 -4.43
CA THR A 5 -1.85 -43.40 -3.70
C THR A 5 -1.42 -41.95 -3.52
N LEU A 6 -2.03 -41.03 -4.26
CA LEU A 6 -1.93 -39.59 -3.98
C LEU A 6 -2.83 -39.27 -2.78
N LYS A 7 -2.21 -39.05 -1.61
CA LYS A 7 -2.88 -38.40 -0.48
C LYS A 7 -3.00 -36.92 -0.81
N VAL A 8 -4.22 -36.46 -1.00
CA VAL A 8 -4.59 -35.04 -0.98
C VAL A 8 -4.56 -34.63 0.49
N ASN A 9 -3.45 -34.01 0.93
CA ASN A 9 -3.41 -33.32 2.21
C ASN A 9 -4.13 -31.98 2.03
N GLU A 10 -5.27 -31.87 2.70
CA GLU A 10 -5.98 -30.62 2.95
C GLU A 10 -5.06 -29.68 3.75
N LEU A 11 -4.72 -28.54 3.15
CA LEU A 11 -4.14 -27.39 3.85
C LEU A 11 -5.25 -26.72 4.67
N HIS A 12 -5.45 -27.20 5.90
CA HIS A 12 -6.08 -26.40 6.95
C HIS A 12 -4.99 -25.49 7.53
N ASP A 13 -4.98 -24.22 7.10
CA ASP A 13 -4.27 -23.17 7.83
C ASP A 13 -5.04 -22.92 9.13
N GLU A 14 -4.67 -23.65 10.18
CA GLU A 14 -5.06 -23.36 11.56
C GLU A 14 -4.38 -22.04 11.97
N VAL A 15 -5.16 -20.98 11.94
CA VAL A 15 -4.78 -19.68 12.47
C VAL A 15 -4.98 -19.73 13.98
N GLU A 16 -3.95 -20.14 14.72
CA GLU A 16 -3.84 -19.88 16.15
C GLU A 16 -3.63 -18.37 16.34
N LEU A 17 -4.67 -17.70 16.85
CA LEU A 17 -4.58 -16.34 17.39
C LEU A 17 -4.61 -16.48 18.90
N GLU A 18 -3.45 -16.31 19.53
CA GLU A 18 -3.37 -16.15 20.99
C GLU A 18 -4.10 -14.86 21.40
N ASP A 19 -5.06 -15.03 22.31
CA ASP A 19 -5.78 -13.98 23.02
C ASP A 19 -4.81 -13.19 23.92
N GLY A 20 -4.90 -11.86 23.86
CA GLY A 20 -4.15 -10.97 24.77
C GLY A 20 -4.13 -9.52 24.32
N VAL A 21 -5.29 -8.86 24.29
CA VAL A 21 -5.37 -7.39 24.16
C VAL A 21 -6.33 -6.86 25.23
N GLU A 22 -5.82 -6.71 26.44
CA GLU A 22 -6.28 -5.67 27.38
C GLU A 22 -5.21 -4.58 27.38
N ASP A 23 -5.37 -3.58 26.50
CA ASP A 23 -4.65 -2.31 26.63
C ASP A 23 -5.55 -1.38 27.47
N GLY A 24 -5.17 -1.19 28.74
CA GLY A 24 -5.75 -0.15 29.58
C GLY A 24 -5.13 1.19 29.21
N PHE A 25 -5.94 2.12 28.70
CA PHE A 25 -5.56 3.52 28.56
C PHE A 25 -6.56 4.43 29.28
N ASP A 26 -5.98 5.29 30.10
CA ASP A 26 -6.56 6.14 31.14
C ASP A 26 -7.32 7.34 30.56
N GLU A 27 -8.60 7.47 30.92
CA GLU A 27 -9.60 8.39 30.33
C GLU A 27 -9.64 9.76 31.05
N LYS A 28 -8.48 10.28 31.51
CA LYS A 28 -8.47 11.41 32.46
C LYS A 28 -7.53 12.58 32.20
N ALA A 29 -7.06 12.79 30.98
CA ALA A 29 -6.40 14.03 30.62
C ALA A 29 -6.93 14.50 29.28
N LEU A 30 -7.83 15.49 29.30
CA LEU A 30 -8.10 16.52 28.28
C LEU A 30 -9.42 17.21 28.67
N VAL A 31 -9.33 18.16 29.60
CA VAL A 31 -10.36 19.19 29.80
C VAL A 31 -9.61 20.51 29.66
N GLU A 32 -9.72 21.15 28.49
CA GLU A 32 -9.34 22.56 28.34
C GLU A 32 -10.58 23.39 27.99
N GLU A 33 -10.55 24.57 28.59
CA GLU A 33 -11.44 25.71 28.60
C GLU A 33 -12.14 26.03 27.26
N SER A 34 -13.46 26.23 27.32
CA SER A 34 -14.21 26.89 26.25
C SER A 34 -14.59 28.32 26.70
N MET A 35 -14.02 29.32 26.03
CA MET A 35 -14.47 30.72 26.10
C MET A 35 -15.69 30.93 25.18
N GLU A 36 -16.68 31.63 25.73
CA GLU A 36 -17.95 32.00 25.11
C GLU A 36 -17.77 33.02 23.97
N ASN A 37 -18.46 32.81 22.84
CA ASN A 37 -18.75 33.86 21.86
C ASN A 37 -20.20 33.69 21.40
N ASP A 38 -21.05 34.64 21.82
CA ASP A 38 -22.47 34.74 21.47
C ASP A 38 -22.66 35.01 19.97
N ILE A 39 -23.31 34.09 19.27
CA ILE A 39 -23.88 34.31 17.94
C ILE A 39 -25.32 33.77 17.97
N THR A 40 -26.27 34.63 17.61
CA THR A 40 -27.72 34.50 17.81
C THR A 40 -28.31 33.14 17.36
N ASP A 41 -28.99 32.46 18.29
CA ASP A 41 -29.47 31.07 18.22
C ASP A 41 -30.43 30.72 17.07
N ASP A 42 -31.12 31.70 16.48
CA ASP A 42 -32.30 31.42 15.64
C ASP A 42 -31.96 30.96 14.20
N GLU A 43 -30.82 31.37 13.65
CA GLU A 43 -30.37 30.89 12.31
C GLU A 43 -29.66 29.53 12.37
N LEU A 44 -28.92 29.24 13.45
CA LEU A 44 -28.26 27.95 13.72
C LEU A 44 -29.27 26.82 13.94
N LEU A 45 -30.45 27.11 14.51
CA LEU A 45 -31.51 26.13 14.75
C LEU A 45 -32.12 25.60 13.45
N SER A 46 -32.26 26.43 12.40
CA SER A 46 -32.85 26.00 11.13
C SER A 46 -31.91 25.09 10.30
N GLN A 47 -30.61 25.36 10.33
CA GLN A 47 -29.58 24.52 9.70
C GLN A 47 -29.32 23.23 10.49
N SER A 48 -29.30 23.29 11.82
CA SER A 48 -29.05 22.12 12.67
C SER A 48 -30.17 21.08 12.64
N VAL A 49 -31.43 21.46 12.42
CA VAL A 49 -32.54 20.50 12.27
C VAL A 49 -32.43 19.73 10.94
N SER A 50 -31.96 20.38 9.87
CA SER A 50 -31.70 19.68 8.59
C SER A 50 -30.44 18.82 8.66
N GLN A 51 -29.41 19.23 9.41
CA GLN A 51 -28.18 18.46 9.62
C GLN A 51 -28.38 17.22 10.50
N ARG A 52 -29.33 17.25 11.45
CA ARG A 52 -29.66 16.09 12.31
C ARG A 52 -30.18 14.87 11.55
N VAL A 53 -30.63 15.02 10.31
CA VAL A 53 -31.12 13.91 9.46
C VAL A 53 -30.08 13.43 8.43
N LEU A 54 -28.89 14.06 8.37
CA LEU A 54 -27.89 13.80 7.32
C LEU A 54 -26.67 13.00 7.79
N ASP A 55 -26.56 12.69 9.09
CA ASP A 55 -25.48 11.83 9.58
C ASP A 55 -25.79 10.36 9.26
N ALA A 56 -25.08 9.83 8.25
CA ALA A 56 -25.20 8.44 7.81
C ALA A 56 -25.04 7.43 8.96
N THR A 57 -24.24 7.76 9.98
CA THR A 57 -24.07 6.89 11.14
C THR A 57 -25.35 6.83 11.99
N GLN A 58 -26.02 7.96 12.21
CA GLN A 58 -27.25 8.02 12.99
C GLN A 58 -28.41 7.34 12.27
N LEU A 59 -28.51 7.50 10.95
CA LEU A 59 -29.51 6.80 10.13
C LEU A 59 -29.33 5.27 10.26
N TYR A 60 -28.11 4.78 10.08
CA TYR A 60 -27.80 3.36 10.22
C TYR A 60 -28.11 2.84 11.64
N LEU A 61 -27.68 3.55 12.68
CA LEU A 61 -27.92 3.15 14.07
C LEU A 61 -29.42 3.17 14.43
N GLY A 62 -30.18 4.09 13.85
CA GLY A 62 -31.63 4.14 13.97
C GLY A 62 -32.30 2.93 13.33
N GLU A 63 -31.95 2.58 12.10
CA GLU A 63 -32.52 1.46 11.34
C GLU A 63 -32.30 0.11 12.04
N ILE A 64 -31.07 -0.18 12.48
CA ILE A 64 -30.77 -1.44 13.18
C ILE A 64 -31.43 -1.55 14.56
N GLY A 65 -31.87 -0.42 15.12
CA GLY A 65 -32.55 -0.36 16.42
C GLY A 65 -33.96 -0.96 16.40
N TYR A 66 -34.62 -0.97 15.23
CA TYR A 66 -35.98 -1.49 15.08
C TYR A 66 -36.05 -3.03 15.05
N ALA A 67 -34.95 -3.71 14.77
CA ALA A 67 -34.92 -5.17 14.72
C ALA A 67 -34.96 -5.77 16.15
N PRO A 68 -35.93 -6.66 16.46
CA PRO A 68 -36.01 -7.29 17.77
C PRO A 68 -34.84 -8.27 18.00
N LEU A 69 -34.37 -8.34 19.25
CA LEU A 69 -33.37 -9.33 19.65
C LEU A 69 -33.98 -10.73 19.67
N LEU A 70 -33.20 -11.73 19.27
CA LEU A 70 -33.60 -13.13 19.32
C LEU A 70 -33.33 -13.74 20.70
N THR A 71 -34.23 -14.61 21.12
CA THR A 71 -34.02 -15.53 22.25
C THR A 71 -33.16 -16.72 21.84
N ALA A 72 -32.61 -17.46 22.81
CA ALA A 72 -31.75 -18.62 22.51
C ALA A 72 -32.49 -19.72 21.72
N GLU A 73 -33.79 -19.92 21.99
CA GLU A 73 -34.61 -20.89 21.25
C GLU A 73 -34.88 -20.43 19.81
N GLU A 74 -35.12 -19.14 19.62
CA GLU A 74 -35.28 -18.54 18.30
C GLU A 74 -33.98 -18.57 17.47
N GLU A 75 -32.83 -18.34 18.10
CA GLU A 75 -31.50 -18.49 17.47
C GLU A 75 -31.36 -19.89 16.86
N VAL A 76 -31.68 -20.94 17.62
CA VAL A 76 -31.63 -22.33 17.14
C VAL A 76 -32.64 -22.57 16.01
N PHE A 77 -33.86 -22.06 16.14
CA PHE A 77 -34.90 -22.22 15.13
C PHE A 77 -34.53 -21.58 13.79
N PHE A 78 -34.10 -20.32 13.81
CA PHE A 78 -33.70 -19.60 12.60
C PHE A 78 -32.39 -20.13 12.02
N ALA A 79 -31.42 -20.52 12.85
CA ALA A 79 -30.17 -21.13 12.40
C ALA A 79 -30.40 -22.43 11.63
N ARG A 80 -31.26 -23.32 12.16
CA ARG A 80 -31.58 -24.59 11.50
C ARG A 80 -32.24 -24.38 10.14
N ARG A 81 -33.08 -23.34 10.00
CA ARG A 81 -33.70 -22.97 8.72
C ARG A 81 -32.71 -22.30 7.77
N ALA A 82 -31.84 -21.42 8.29
CA ALA A 82 -30.80 -20.76 7.51
C ALA A 82 -29.84 -21.79 6.88
N LEU A 83 -29.41 -22.82 7.63
CA LEU A 83 -28.59 -23.91 7.11
C LEU A 83 -29.28 -24.75 6.02
N ARG A 84 -30.63 -24.79 6.02
CA ARG A 84 -31.44 -25.44 4.97
C ARG A 84 -31.67 -24.54 3.75
N GLY A 85 -31.09 -23.34 3.72
CA GLY A 85 -31.20 -22.40 2.61
C GLY A 85 -32.37 -21.42 2.70
N ASP A 86 -32.98 -21.24 3.88
CA ASP A 86 -34.04 -20.22 4.07
C ASP A 86 -33.43 -18.81 4.20
N GLU A 87 -33.54 -18.03 3.13
CA GLU A 87 -33.03 -16.66 3.07
C GLU A 87 -33.71 -15.72 4.08
N ALA A 88 -35.00 -15.89 4.35
CA ALA A 88 -35.71 -15.04 5.31
C ALA A 88 -35.21 -15.27 6.74
N SER A 89 -34.93 -16.53 7.10
CA SER A 89 -34.33 -16.87 8.39
C SER A 89 -32.89 -16.36 8.50
N ARG A 90 -32.10 -16.47 7.43
CA ARG A 90 -30.73 -15.91 7.38
C ARG A 90 -30.74 -14.39 7.56
N LYS A 91 -31.59 -13.67 6.82
CA LYS A 91 -31.74 -12.22 6.91
C LYS A 91 -32.15 -11.79 8.32
N ARG A 92 -33.14 -12.46 8.91
CA ARG A 92 -33.57 -12.19 10.29
C ARG A 92 -32.46 -12.41 11.31
N MET A 93 -31.65 -13.47 11.17
CA MET A 93 -30.50 -13.68 12.04
C MET A 93 -29.46 -12.57 11.92
N ILE A 94 -29.21 -12.06 10.71
CA ILE A 94 -28.27 -10.96 10.49
C ILE A 94 -28.80 -9.67 11.13
N GLU A 95 -30.02 -9.25 10.77
CA GLU A 95 -30.63 -8.00 11.22
C GLU A 95 -30.73 -7.91 12.76
N SER A 96 -31.17 -8.99 13.42
CA SER A 96 -31.26 -9.04 14.88
C SER A 96 -29.91 -8.94 15.59
N ASN A 97 -28.79 -9.18 14.89
CA ASN A 97 -27.44 -9.19 15.45
C ASN A 97 -26.55 -8.02 14.96
N LEU A 98 -27.05 -7.10 14.14
CA LEU A 98 -26.26 -5.93 13.69
C LEU A 98 -25.77 -5.05 14.85
N ARG A 99 -26.56 -4.98 15.94
CA ARG A 99 -26.18 -4.27 17.17
C ARG A 99 -24.92 -4.84 17.83
N LEU A 100 -24.68 -6.14 17.70
CA LEU A 100 -23.47 -6.79 18.20
C LEU A 100 -22.23 -6.33 17.42
N VAL A 101 -22.36 -6.20 16.09
CA VAL A 101 -21.28 -5.72 15.22
C VAL A 101 -20.86 -4.31 15.64
N VAL A 102 -21.81 -3.39 15.77
CA VAL A 102 -21.54 -2.01 16.22
C VAL A 102 -20.80 -1.98 17.57
N LYS A 103 -21.24 -2.80 18.53
CA LYS A 103 -20.58 -2.90 19.84
C LYS A 103 -19.12 -3.37 19.74
N ILE A 104 -18.83 -4.31 18.85
CA ILE A 104 -17.48 -4.83 18.64
C ILE A 104 -16.63 -3.79 17.88
N SER A 105 -17.14 -3.24 16.77
CA SER A 105 -16.44 -2.28 15.92
C SER A 105 -16.05 -1.01 16.67
N ARG A 106 -16.87 -0.53 17.63
CA ARG A 106 -16.56 0.65 18.44
C ARG A 106 -15.24 0.54 19.22
N ARG A 107 -14.80 -0.67 19.58
CA ARG A 107 -13.50 -0.88 20.25
C ARG A 107 -12.29 -0.71 19.32
N TYR A 108 -12.53 -0.77 18.00
CA TYR A 108 -11.51 -0.62 16.97
C TYR A 108 -11.53 0.77 16.32
N SER A 109 -12.39 1.68 16.80
CA SER A 109 -12.37 3.09 16.42
C SER A 109 -10.98 3.68 16.65
N ASN A 110 -10.61 4.68 15.84
CA ASN A 110 -9.32 5.38 15.89
C ASN A 110 -8.10 4.53 15.51
N ARG A 111 -8.29 3.33 14.93
CA ARG A 111 -7.19 2.50 14.37
C ARG A 111 -6.95 2.71 12.86
N GLY A 112 -7.42 3.84 12.33
CA GLY A 112 -7.15 4.32 10.97
C GLY A 112 -8.28 4.14 9.95
N LEU A 113 -9.31 3.36 10.25
CA LEU A 113 -10.53 3.27 9.42
C LEU A 113 -11.68 4.02 10.07
N ALA A 114 -12.62 4.52 9.27
CA ALA A 114 -13.84 5.15 9.78
C ALA A 114 -14.74 4.11 10.44
N LEU A 115 -15.59 4.55 11.38
CA LEU A 115 -16.48 3.64 12.10
C LEU A 115 -17.43 2.88 11.17
N LEU A 116 -17.93 3.53 10.12
CA LEU A 116 -18.80 2.88 9.12
C LEU A 116 -18.06 1.77 8.38
N ASP A 117 -16.82 2.00 7.97
CA ASP A 117 -16.00 0.98 7.30
C ASP A 117 -15.76 -0.22 8.21
N LEU A 118 -15.47 0.02 9.50
CA LEU A 118 -15.32 -1.03 10.51
C LEU A 118 -16.64 -1.80 10.76
N ILE A 119 -17.78 -1.13 10.66
CA ILE A 119 -19.10 -1.77 10.78
C ILE A 119 -19.35 -2.66 9.56
N GLU A 120 -19.08 -2.19 8.35
CA GLU A 120 -19.30 -2.98 7.13
C GLU A 120 -18.40 -4.22 7.06
N GLU A 121 -17.11 -4.09 7.40
CA GLU A 121 -16.19 -5.23 7.49
C GLU A 121 -16.60 -6.21 8.61
N GLY A 122 -17.18 -5.68 9.69
CA GLY A 122 -17.79 -6.48 10.75
C GLY A 122 -19.06 -7.21 10.30
N ASN A 123 -19.91 -6.55 9.49
CA ASN A 123 -21.12 -7.12 8.91
C ASN A 123 -20.78 -8.29 7.97
N LEU A 124 -19.72 -8.17 7.17
CA LEU A 124 -19.20 -9.28 6.36
C LEU A 124 -18.75 -10.47 7.23
N GLY A 125 -18.15 -10.20 8.39
CA GLY A 125 -17.82 -11.22 9.40
C GLY A 125 -19.07 -11.89 9.98
N LEU A 126 -20.09 -11.10 10.34
CA LEU A 126 -21.36 -11.60 10.84
C LEU A 126 -22.06 -12.51 9.82
N ILE A 127 -22.08 -12.13 8.55
CA ILE A 127 -22.68 -12.95 7.48
C ILE A 127 -22.02 -14.33 7.41
N ARG A 128 -20.68 -14.39 7.46
CA ARG A 128 -19.93 -15.65 7.49
C ARG A 128 -20.21 -16.45 8.77
N ALA A 129 -20.39 -15.78 9.90
CA ALA A 129 -20.77 -16.43 11.15
C ALA A 129 -22.14 -17.11 11.02
N VAL A 130 -23.14 -16.45 10.42
CA VAL A 130 -24.47 -17.04 10.22
C VAL A 130 -24.41 -18.25 9.28
N GLU A 131 -23.59 -18.20 8.22
CA GLU A 131 -23.44 -19.32 7.28
C GLU A 131 -22.82 -20.57 7.90
N LYS A 132 -21.89 -20.40 8.84
CA LYS A 132 -21.12 -21.49 9.45
C LYS A 132 -21.56 -21.87 10.86
N PHE A 133 -22.58 -21.20 11.39
CA PHE A 133 -23.05 -21.45 12.74
C PHE A 133 -23.74 -22.82 12.84
N ASP A 134 -23.34 -23.59 13.84
CA ASP A 134 -23.89 -24.90 14.13
C ASP A 134 -24.77 -24.85 15.40
N PRO A 135 -26.11 -24.91 15.25
CA PRO A 135 -27.03 -24.79 16.38
C PRO A 135 -27.01 -26.00 17.33
N GLU A 136 -26.48 -27.15 16.90
CA GLU A 136 -26.48 -28.38 17.69
C GLU A 136 -25.37 -28.40 18.76
N ARG A 137 -24.41 -27.45 18.69
CA ARG A 137 -23.30 -27.35 19.66
C ARG A 137 -23.68 -26.74 21.01
N GLY A 138 -24.87 -26.14 21.13
CA GLY A 138 -25.38 -25.61 22.40
C GLY A 138 -24.74 -24.31 22.91
N PHE A 139 -23.86 -23.67 22.13
CA PHE A 139 -23.31 -22.35 22.45
C PHE A 139 -24.19 -21.24 21.87
N ARG A 140 -24.22 -20.08 22.54
CA ARG A 140 -24.93 -18.89 22.05
C ARG A 140 -24.31 -18.39 20.74
N PHE A 141 -25.16 -17.93 19.81
CA PHE A 141 -24.72 -17.38 18.53
C PHE A 141 -23.76 -16.20 18.71
N SER A 142 -24.03 -15.32 19.69
CA SER A 142 -23.21 -14.14 19.98
C SER A 142 -21.75 -14.49 20.31
N THR A 143 -21.51 -15.59 21.03
CA THR A 143 -20.15 -16.08 21.36
C THR A 143 -19.39 -16.44 20.10
N TYR A 144 -20.03 -17.18 19.18
CA TYR A 144 -19.43 -17.59 17.92
C TYR A 144 -19.22 -16.42 16.95
N ALA A 145 -20.24 -15.57 16.81
CA ALA A 145 -20.21 -14.41 15.92
C ALA A 145 -19.12 -13.40 16.31
N THR A 146 -18.86 -13.23 17.62
CA THR A 146 -17.81 -12.32 18.10
C THR A 146 -16.46 -12.64 17.50
N TRP A 147 -16.12 -13.93 17.35
CA TRP A 147 -14.85 -14.37 16.77
C TRP A 147 -14.72 -13.99 15.29
N TRP A 148 -15.77 -14.24 14.50
CA TRP A 148 -15.79 -13.88 13.08
C TRP A 148 -15.75 -12.37 12.84
N ILE A 149 -16.52 -11.61 13.63
CA ILE A 149 -16.57 -10.14 13.53
C ILE A 149 -15.21 -9.55 13.87
N ARG A 150 -14.58 -10.00 14.97
CA ARG A 150 -13.23 -9.58 15.35
C ARG A 150 -12.22 -9.86 14.23
N GLN A 151 -12.22 -11.09 13.74
CA GLN A 151 -11.27 -11.55 12.74
C GLN A 151 -11.37 -10.76 11.43
N THR A 152 -12.58 -10.46 10.95
CA THR A 152 -12.74 -9.69 9.71
C THR A 152 -12.32 -8.24 9.89
N ILE A 153 -12.70 -7.61 11.01
CA ILE A 153 -12.30 -6.23 11.31
C ILE A 153 -10.77 -6.11 11.43
N GLU A 154 -10.12 -6.98 12.20
CA GLU A 154 -8.67 -6.96 12.36
C GLU A 154 -7.96 -7.18 11.03
N ARG A 155 -8.47 -8.11 10.21
CA ARG A 155 -7.94 -8.35 8.86
C ARG A 155 -8.16 -7.14 7.94
N ALA A 156 -9.28 -6.43 8.04
CA ALA A 156 -9.55 -5.24 7.25
C ALA A 156 -8.58 -4.10 7.62
N ILE A 157 -8.41 -3.83 8.92
CA ILE A 157 -7.45 -2.84 9.44
C ILE A 157 -6.04 -3.15 8.94
N MET A 158 -5.57 -4.40 9.05
CA MET A 158 -4.23 -4.79 8.56
C MET A 158 -4.06 -4.58 7.05
N ASN A 159 -5.14 -4.65 6.27
CA ASN A 159 -5.11 -4.62 4.82
C ASN A 159 -5.33 -3.22 4.20
N GLN A 160 -6.12 -2.37 4.86
CA GLN A 160 -6.65 -1.12 4.31
C GLN A 160 -6.10 0.13 5.01
N THR A 161 -5.63 0.03 6.26
CA THR A 161 -5.18 1.21 7.03
C THR A 161 -3.95 1.91 6.44
N ARG A 162 -3.11 1.22 5.65
CA ARG A 162 -1.91 1.81 5.04
C ARG A 162 -2.14 2.15 3.57
N THR A 163 -1.74 3.36 3.17
CA THR A 163 -1.79 3.82 1.77
C THR A 163 -0.98 2.89 0.85
N ILE A 164 0.23 2.50 1.28
CA ILE A 164 0.99 1.42 0.64
C ILE A 164 0.67 0.12 1.37
N ARG A 165 -0.04 -0.77 0.68
CA ARG A 165 -0.48 -2.05 1.22
C ARG A 165 0.70 -2.91 1.65
N LEU A 166 0.71 -3.32 2.91
CA LEU A 166 1.65 -4.32 3.43
C LEU A 166 0.97 -5.70 3.55
N PRO A 167 1.66 -6.80 3.20
CA PRO A 167 1.15 -8.15 3.45
C PRO A 167 0.92 -8.43 4.94
N ILE A 168 -0.06 -9.29 5.24
CA ILE A 168 -0.47 -9.60 6.63
C ILE A 168 0.68 -10.13 7.48
N HIS A 169 1.54 -11.00 6.94
CA HIS A 169 2.67 -11.56 7.69
C HIS A 169 3.67 -10.48 8.11
N ILE A 170 3.93 -9.49 7.24
CA ILE A 170 4.79 -8.34 7.56
C ILE A 170 4.18 -7.48 8.66
N VAL A 171 2.86 -7.23 8.62
CA VAL A 171 2.17 -6.47 9.67
C VAL A 171 2.17 -7.22 11.01
N LYS A 172 1.99 -8.54 11.00
CA LYS A 172 2.08 -9.38 12.20
C LYS A 172 3.48 -9.33 12.81
N GLU A 173 4.52 -9.52 12.01
CA GLU A 173 5.91 -9.39 12.47
C GLU A 173 6.20 -7.99 13.02
N LEU A 174 5.76 -6.95 12.31
CA LEU A 174 5.92 -5.57 12.77
C LEU A 174 5.26 -5.33 14.12
N ASN A 175 4.05 -5.84 14.34
CA ASN A 175 3.37 -5.71 15.62
C ASN A 175 4.11 -6.44 16.76
N VAL A 176 4.79 -7.55 16.48
CA VAL A 176 5.68 -8.21 17.46
C VAL A 176 6.83 -7.27 17.81
N TYR A 177 7.54 -6.71 16.81
CA TYR A 177 8.62 -5.75 17.06
C TYR A 177 8.15 -4.53 17.87
N LEU A 178 6.99 -3.96 17.53
CA LEU A 178 6.43 -2.81 18.24
C LEU A 178 5.97 -3.13 19.66
N ARG A 179 5.51 -4.36 19.94
CA ARG A 179 5.20 -4.81 21.30
C ARG A 179 6.47 -4.96 22.13
N THR A 180 7.48 -5.64 21.58
CA THR A 180 8.77 -5.80 22.26
C THR A 180 9.46 -4.46 22.49
N ALA A 181 9.38 -3.53 21.54
CA ALA A 181 9.88 -2.17 21.71
C ALA A 181 9.21 -1.46 22.90
N ARG A 182 7.87 -1.57 23.04
CA ARG A 182 7.14 -1.02 24.19
C ARG A 182 7.53 -1.69 25.52
N GLU A 183 7.68 -3.01 25.53
CA GLU A 183 8.14 -3.73 26.72
C GLU A 183 9.57 -3.33 27.13
N LEU A 184 10.44 -3.08 26.15
CA LEU A 184 11.81 -2.61 26.37
C LEU A 184 11.82 -1.16 26.85
N SER A 185 11.04 -0.26 26.26
CA SER A 185 10.94 1.14 26.71
C SER A 185 10.35 1.30 28.13
N HIS A 186 9.65 0.27 28.63
CA HIS A 186 9.20 0.23 30.02
C HIS A 186 10.31 -0.21 31.00
N LYS A 187 11.34 -0.90 30.51
CA LYS A 187 12.46 -1.40 31.33
C LYS A 187 13.70 -0.52 31.21
N LEU A 188 13.92 -0.02 30.01
CA LEU A 188 14.95 0.93 29.62
C LEU A 188 14.24 2.28 29.62
N ASP A 189 14.64 3.22 30.47
CA ASP A 189 14.03 4.56 30.55
C ASP A 189 14.34 5.44 29.30
N HIS A 190 14.49 4.83 28.12
CA HIS A 190 14.72 5.45 26.83
C HIS A 190 14.05 4.64 25.69
N GLU A 191 13.92 5.24 24.52
CA GLU A 191 13.45 4.51 23.34
C GLU A 191 14.47 3.44 22.93
N PRO A 192 14.04 2.21 22.65
CA PRO A 192 14.96 1.12 22.37
C PRO A 192 15.57 1.23 20.97
N SER A 193 16.86 0.93 20.87
CA SER A 193 17.56 0.86 19.59
C SER A 193 17.13 -0.38 18.78
N ALA A 194 17.31 -0.33 17.46
CA ALA A 194 17.08 -1.51 16.60
C ALA A 194 17.94 -2.72 17.01
N GLU A 195 19.13 -2.47 17.57
CA GLU A 195 20.03 -3.52 18.09
C GLU A 195 19.46 -4.19 19.36
N GLU A 196 18.89 -3.41 20.27
CA GLU A 196 18.32 -3.92 21.54
C GLU A 196 17.05 -4.76 21.29
N ILE A 197 16.22 -4.32 20.33
CA ILE A 197 15.04 -5.08 19.89
C ILE A 197 15.48 -6.39 19.23
N ALA A 198 16.54 -6.34 18.42
CA ALA A 198 17.09 -7.51 17.74
C ALA A 198 17.70 -8.53 18.72
N GLU A 199 18.42 -8.05 19.73
CA GLU A 199 18.98 -8.88 20.81
C GLU A 199 17.86 -9.58 21.59
N ARG A 200 16.80 -8.84 21.95
CA ARG A 200 15.67 -9.39 22.70
C ARG A 200 14.88 -10.45 21.94
N LEU A 201 14.82 -10.35 20.61
CA LEU A 201 14.06 -11.24 19.74
C LEU A 201 14.94 -12.30 19.05
N GLU A 202 16.23 -12.32 19.34
CA GLU A 202 17.22 -13.24 18.74
C GLU A 202 17.18 -13.21 17.20
N LYS A 203 17.06 -12.00 16.64
CA LYS A 203 16.96 -11.76 15.20
C LYS A 203 18.09 -10.87 14.68
N PRO A 204 18.41 -10.92 13.38
CA PRO A 204 19.43 -10.04 12.82
C PRO A 204 18.97 -8.57 12.81
N VAL A 205 19.88 -7.67 13.18
CA VAL A 205 19.64 -6.21 13.25
C VAL A 205 19.13 -5.65 11.91
N HIS A 206 19.65 -6.17 10.80
CA HIS A 206 19.24 -5.78 9.45
C HIS A 206 17.73 -5.97 9.23
N ASP A 207 17.16 -7.07 9.70
CA ASP A 207 15.74 -7.37 9.48
C ASP A 207 14.86 -6.48 10.35
N VAL A 208 15.26 -6.23 11.60
CA VAL A 208 14.57 -5.28 12.48
C VAL A 208 14.61 -3.87 11.88
N SER A 209 15.76 -3.41 11.40
CA SER A 209 15.90 -2.10 10.74
C SER A 209 15.01 -2.00 9.50
N ARG A 210 15.01 -3.03 8.65
CA ARG A 210 14.13 -3.09 7.48
C ARG A 210 12.65 -3.01 7.86
N MET A 211 12.25 -3.68 8.93
CA MET A 211 10.85 -3.68 9.40
C MET A 211 10.44 -2.34 9.99
N LEU A 212 11.34 -1.68 10.72
CA LEU A 212 11.12 -0.32 11.24
C LEU A 212 10.98 0.71 10.10
N ARG A 213 11.76 0.58 9.01
CA ARG A 213 11.58 1.43 7.82
C ARG A 213 10.20 1.26 7.17
N LEU A 214 9.68 0.03 7.13
CA LEU A 214 8.32 -0.22 6.62
C LEU A 214 7.22 0.33 7.53
N ASN A 215 7.52 0.62 8.80
CA ASN A 215 6.56 1.21 9.72
C ASN A 215 6.30 2.69 9.45
N GLU A 216 7.25 3.39 8.82
CA GLU A 216 7.19 4.81 8.54
C GLU A 216 5.89 5.17 7.79
N ARG A 217 5.18 6.17 8.31
CA ARG A 217 3.91 6.61 7.73
C ARG A 217 4.17 7.66 6.66
N ILE A 218 3.29 7.68 5.67
CA ILE A 218 3.36 8.65 4.59
C ILE A 218 2.87 10.00 5.10
N THR A 219 3.57 11.04 4.69
CA THR A 219 3.19 12.44 4.92
C THR A 219 2.43 12.95 3.70
N SER A 220 1.36 13.73 3.92
CA SER A 220 0.66 14.38 2.81
C SER A 220 1.56 15.46 2.20
N VAL A 221 1.63 15.47 0.87
CA VAL A 221 2.39 16.46 0.09
C VAL A 221 1.72 17.84 0.14
N ASP A 222 0.42 17.88 0.43
CA ASP A 222 -0.36 19.10 0.59
C ASP A 222 -0.26 19.71 2.00
N THR A 223 0.40 19.03 2.95
CA THR A 223 0.57 19.58 4.30
C THR A 223 1.44 20.84 4.25
N PRO A 224 0.97 22.00 4.75
CA PRO A 224 1.76 23.23 4.77
C PRO A 224 2.97 23.09 5.71
N LEU A 225 4.09 23.66 5.30
CA LEU A 225 5.34 23.61 6.03
C LEU A 225 5.38 24.70 7.11
N GLY A 226 5.00 24.35 8.34
CA GLY A 226 4.94 25.30 9.45
C GLY A 226 3.66 26.17 9.41
N GLY A 227 3.13 26.48 10.59
CA GLY A 227 1.74 26.94 10.75
C GLY A 227 1.32 28.21 9.98
N ASP A 228 2.28 29.08 9.62
CA ASP A 228 2.01 30.35 8.93
C ASP A 228 2.48 30.38 7.47
N SER A 229 3.08 29.30 6.95
CA SER A 229 3.56 29.30 5.57
C SER A 229 2.50 28.72 4.63
N GLU A 230 2.15 29.47 3.58
CA GLU A 230 1.27 28.99 2.49
C GLU A 230 1.93 27.88 1.65
N LYS A 231 3.21 27.56 1.90
CA LYS A 231 3.97 26.65 1.07
C LYS A 231 3.75 25.21 1.50
N ALA A 232 3.30 24.38 0.57
CA ALA A 232 3.18 22.95 0.77
C ALA A 232 4.54 22.26 0.57
N LEU A 233 4.64 21.00 1.00
CA LEU A 233 5.79 20.15 0.62
C LEU A 233 5.95 20.06 -0.90
N LEU A 234 4.83 20.06 -1.64
CA LEU A 234 4.81 20.03 -3.10
C LEU A 234 5.65 21.14 -3.73
N ASP A 235 5.62 22.33 -3.15
CA ASP A 235 6.29 23.52 -3.71
C ASP A 235 7.82 23.45 -3.61
N ILE A 236 8.35 22.51 -2.83
CA ILE A 236 9.79 22.31 -2.63
C ILE A 236 10.31 21.11 -3.43
N LEU A 237 9.44 20.13 -3.69
CA LEU A 237 9.83 18.91 -4.40
C LEU A 237 10.17 19.23 -5.86
N THR A 238 11.41 18.94 -6.24
CA THR A 238 11.89 19.06 -7.61
C THR A 238 11.53 17.81 -8.42
N ASP A 239 11.13 17.99 -9.68
CA ASP A 239 10.99 16.86 -10.60
C ASP A 239 12.37 16.40 -11.09
N GLU A 240 12.77 15.18 -10.71
CA GLU A 240 14.04 14.58 -11.11
C GLU A 240 13.97 13.91 -12.50
N ASN A 241 12.77 13.69 -13.05
CA ASN A 241 12.61 13.04 -14.35
C ASN A 241 12.74 14.02 -15.51
N GLU A 242 12.39 15.28 -15.29
CA GLU A 242 12.54 16.33 -16.29
C GLU A 242 13.99 16.83 -16.31
N SER A 243 14.69 16.55 -17.41
CA SER A 243 16.02 17.12 -17.63
C SER A 243 15.90 18.62 -17.83
N GLY A 244 16.78 19.38 -17.18
CA GLY A 244 16.75 20.84 -17.30
C GLY A 244 16.93 21.33 -18.75
N PRO A 245 16.53 22.57 -19.08
CA PRO A 245 16.75 23.15 -20.41
C PRO A 245 18.23 23.18 -20.82
N GLU A 246 19.14 23.27 -19.85
CA GLU A 246 20.57 23.17 -20.05
C GLU A 246 20.95 21.79 -20.59
N ASP A 247 20.56 20.71 -19.90
CA ASP A 247 20.83 19.34 -20.32
C ASP A 247 20.17 19.02 -21.67
N CYS A 248 18.96 19.52 -21.90
CA CYS A 248 18.28 19.38 -23.20
C CYS A 248 19.06 20.05 -24.34
N THR A 249 19.55 21.27 -24.10
CA THR A 249 20.33 22.03 -25.09
C THR A 249 21.70 21.39 -25.34
N GLN A 250 22.38 20.95 -24.27
CA GLN A 250 23.64 20.22 -24.38
C GLN A 250 23.46 18.92 -25.17
N ASN A 251 22.38 18.18 -24.92
CA ASN A 251 22.07 16.96 -25.65
C ASN A 251 21.73 17.23 -27.14
N ASP A 252 21.00 18.30 -27.45
CA ASP A 252 20.72 18.67 -28.84
C ASP A 252 21.98 19.12 -29.58
N ASP A 253 22.80 19.97 -28.95
CA ASP A 253 24.09 20.40 -29.51
C ASP A 253 25.03 19.20 -29.75
N MET A 254 25.08 18.26 -28.80
CA MET A 254 25.86 17.04 -28.96
C MET A 254 25.33 16.17 -30.11
N LYS A 255 24.01 16.02 -30.25
CA LYS A 255 23.41 15.29 -31.39
C LYS A 255 23.74 15.97 -32.72
N GLN A 256 23.59 17.29 -32.82
CA GLN A 256 23.92 18.04 -34.04
C GLN A 256 25.41 17.94 -34.38
N SER A 257 26.29 18.00 -33.38
CA SER A 257 27.73 17.86 -33.56
C SER A 257 28.11 16.46 -34.04
N ILE A 258 27.51 15.40 -33.48
CA ILE A 258 27.68 14.02 -33.97
C ILE A 258 27.26 13.92 -35.44
N VAL A 259 26.11 14.51 -35.81
CA VAL A 259 25.65 14.53 -37.21
C VAL A 259 26.68 15.23 -38.10
N LYS A 260 27.19 16.41 -37.73
CA LYS A 260 28.24 17.12 -38.48
C LYS A 260 29.49 16.25 -38.68
N TRP A 261 30.00 15.59 -37.65
CA TRP A 261 31.17 14.71 -37.76
C TRP A 261 30.91 13.46 -38.60
N LEU A 262 29.70 12.90 -38.51
CA LEU A 262 29.29 11.78 -39.36
C LEU A 262 29.27 12.16 -40.85
N PHE A 263 28.93 13.41 -41.20
CA PHE A 263 28.95 13.90 -42.57
C PHE A 263 30.36 14.19 -43.11
N GLU A 264 31.35 14.40 -42.24
CA GLU A 264 32.76 14.56 -42.62
C GLU A 264 33.45 13.23 -42.97
N LEU A 265 32.88 12.11 -42.51
CA LEU A 265 33.34 10.77 -42.85
C LEU A 265 32.94 10.36 -44.27
N ASN A 266 33.61 9.34 -44.80
CA ASN A 266 33.25 8.75 -46.09
C ASN A 266 31.81 8.22 -46.06
N ALA A 267 31.08 8.33 -47.18
CA ALA A 267 29.68 7.91 -47.29
C ALA A 267 29.43 6.47 -46.79
N LYS A 268 30.33 5.52 -47.13
CA LYS A 268 30.27 4.13 -46.66
C LYS A 268 30.53 3.99 -45.15
N GLN A 269 31.39 4.81 -44.56
CA GLN A 269 31.68 4.79 -43.12
C GLN A 269 30.50 5.36 -42.34
N ARG A 270 29.96 6.51 -42.79
CA ARG A 270 28.77 7.14 -42.21
C ARG A 270 27.58 6.18 -42.18
N GLU A 271 27.31 5.52 -43.30
CA GLU A 271 26.14 4.63 -43.42
C GLU A 271 26.25 3.39 -42.54
N VAL A 272 27.44 2.79 -42.44
CA VAL A 272 27.71 1.67 -41.52
C VAL A 272 27.55 2.10 -40.06
N LEU A 273 28.06 3.27 -39.67
CA LEU A 273 27.94 3.77 -38.30
C LEU A 273 26.50 4.16 -37.95
N ALA A 274 25.80 4.84 -38.85
CA ALA A 274 24.42 5.26 -38.64
C ALA A 274 23.48 4.06 -38.42
N ARG A 275 23.56 3.03 -39.27
CA ARG A 275 22.73 1.82 -39.13
C ARG A 275 23.11 0.98 -37.92
N ARG A 276 24.41 0.88 -37.59
CA ARG A 276 24.85 0.08 -36.44
C ARG A 276 24.44 0.69 -35.10
N PHE A 277 24.54 2.01 -34.97
CA PHE A 277 24.24 2.71 -33.72
C PHE A 277 22.81 3.26 -33.66
N GLY A 278 22.01 3.07 -34.72
CA GLY A 278 20.65 3.58 -34.79
C GLY A 278 20.58 5.12 -34.83
N LEU A 279 21.53 5.75 -35.52
CA LEU A 279 21.55 7.20 -35.73
C LEU A 279 20.87 7.54 -37.07
N LEU A 280 20.43 8.79 -37.24
CA LEU A 280 19.75 9.28 -38.46
C LEU A 280 18.42 8.55 -38.79
N GLY A 281 17.71 8.07 -37.78
CA GLY A 281 16.39 7.43 -37.93
C GLY A 281 16.42 5.93 -38.23
N TYR A 282 17.60 5.29 -38.16
CA TYR A 282 17.73 3.83 -38.22
C TYR A 282 17.56 3.20 -36.83
N GLU A 283 17.17 1.94 -36.78
CA GLU A 283 17.27 1.11 -35.58
C GLU A 283 18.71 0.56 -35.44
N ALA A 284 19.15 0.25 -34.22
CA ALA A 284 20.47 -0.32 -33.99
C ALA A 284 20.56 -1.75 -34.55
N ALA A 285 21.22 -1.90 -35.70
CA ALA A 285 21.32 -3.17 -36.43
C ALA A 285 22.63 -3.93 -36.14
N THR A 286 22.60 -5.27 -36.27
CA THR A 286 23.81 -6.09 -36.09
C THR A 286 24.76 -5.97 -37.29
N LEU A 287 26.03 -6.36 -37.11
CA LEU A 287 27.02 -6.35 -38.19
C LEU A 287 26.61 -7.22 -39.40
N GLU A 288 25.83 -8.27 -39.16
CA GLU A 288 25.33 -9.15 -40.21
C GLU A 288 24.19 -8.50 -40.98
N ASP A 289 23.25 -7.84 -40.28
CA ASP A 289 22.12 -7.14 -40.90
C ASP A 289 22.59 -5.96 -41.75
N VAL A 290 23.50 -5.13 -41.20
CA VAL A 290 24.12 -4.03 -41.94
C VAL A 290 24.89 -4.54 -43.17
N GLY A 291 25.56 -5.70 -43.05
CA GLY A 291 26.25 -6.33 -44.17
C GLY A 291 25.29 -6.80 -45.26
N ARG A 292 24.16 -7.40 -44.88
CA ARG A 292 23.12 -7.88 -45.79
C ARG A 292 22.49 -6.73 -46.59
N GLU A 293 22.21 -5.60 -45.95
CA GLU A 293 21.57 -4.46 -46.61
C GLU A 293 22.51 -3.65 -47.51
N ILE A 294 23.80 -3.53 -47.16
CA ILE A 294 24.79 -2.77 -47.93
C ILE A 294 25.49 -3.66 -49.00
N GLY A 295 25.31 -4.97 -48.94
CA GLY A 295 25.95 -5.93 -49.85
C GLY A 295 27.41 -6.19 -49.53
N LEU A 296 27.77 -6.19 -48.25
CA LEU A 296 29.13 -6.41 -47.73
C LEU A 296 29.18 -7.61 -46.80
N THR A 297 30.36 -8.25 -46.71
CA THR A 297 30.58 -9.29 -45.71
C THR A 297 30.59 -8.70 -44.30
N ARG A 298 30.17 -9.48 -43.30
CA ARG A 298 30.20 -9.09 -41.88
C ARG A 298 31.56 -8.54 -41.46
N GLU A 299 32.65 -9.20 -41.84
CA GLU A 299 34.00 -8.74 -41.48
C GLU A 299 34.36 -7.43 -42.19
N ARG A 300 33.87 -7.21 -43.41
CA ARG A 300 34.09 -5.95 -44.11
C ARG A 300 33.36 -4.78 -43.44
N VAL A 301 32.13 -4.99 -42.96
CA VAL A 301 31.40 -4.00 -42.14
C VAL A 301 32.17 -3.68 -40.86
N ARG A 302 32.71 -4.69 -40.18
CA ARG A 302 33.55 -4.51 -38.98
C ARG A 302 34.79 -3.66 -39.27
N GLN A 303 35.49 -3.92 -40.38
CA GLN A 303 36.65 -3.13 -40.79
C GLN A 303 36.28 -1.66 -41.03
N ILE A 304 35.22 -1.41 -41.81
CA ILE A 304 34.74 -0.05 -42.12
C ILE A 304 34.32 0.69 -40.84
N GLN A 305 33.68 -0.01 -39.90
CA GLN A 305 33.27 0.55 -38.62
C GLN A 305 34.49 0.97 -37.78
N VAL A 306 35.49 0.11 -37.63
CA VAL A 306 36.70 0.42 -36.84
C VAL A 306 37.48 1.57 -37.49
N GLU A 307 37.57 1.58 -38.81
CA GLU A 307 38.20 2.67 -39.57
C GLU A 307 37.44 4.01 -39.38
N GLY A 308 36.11 3.97 -39.46
CA GLY A 308 35.26 5.14 -39.20
C GLY A 308 35.40 5.68 -37.78
N LEU A 309 35.43 4.80 -36.77
CA LEU A 309 35.64 5.20 -35.37
C LEU A 309 37.04 5.78 -35.12
N ARG A 310 38.07 5.25 -35.77
CA ARG A 310 39.43 5.80 -35.68
C ARG A 310 39.48 7.22 -36.26
N ARG A 311 38.86 7.43 -37.42
CA ARG A 311 38.82 8.74 -38.08
C ARG A 311 37.95 9.74 -37.31
N LEU A 312 36.84 9.30 -36.72
CA LEU A 312 36.03 10.14 -35.83
C LEU A 312 36.85 10.60 -34.61
N ARG A 313 37.71 9.73 -34.06
CA ARG A 313 38.64 10.08 -32.98
C ARG A 313 39.67 11.14 -33.40
N GLU A 314 40.20 11.04 -34.62
CA GLU A 314 41.12 12.06 -35.17
C GLU A 314 40.43 13.41 -35.33
N ILE A 315 39.18 13.43 -35.81
CA ILE A 315 38.36 14.66 -35.94
C ILE A 315 38.11 15.29 -34.56
N LEU A 316 37.74 14.48 -33.56
CA LEU A 316 37.54 14.94 -32.17
C LEU A 316 38.82 15.57 -31.59
N GLN A 317 39.98 14.94 -31.82
CA GLN A 317 41.28 15.48 -31.38
C GLN A 317 41.64 16.79 -32.09
N MET A 318 41.36 16.91 -33.38
CA MET A 318 41.62 18.15 -34.14
C MET A 318 40.72 19.31 -33.73
N GLN A 319 39.47 19.04 -33.33
CA GLN A 319 38.53 20.06 -32.87
C GLN A 319 38.67 20.40 -31.37
N GLY A 320 39.64 19.79 -30.67
CA GLY A 320 39.91 20.08 -29.25
C GLY A 320 38.86 19.52 -28.29
N LEU A 321 37.93 18.68 -28.77
CA LEU A 321 36.98 17.97 -27.92
C LEU A 321 37.66 16.70 -27.39
N SER A 322 38.33 16.85 -26.25
CA SER A 322 38.79 15.69 -25.49
C SER A 322 37.59 14.98 -24.86
N ILE A 323 37.68 13.66 -24.72
CA ILE A 323 36.73 12.88 -23.92
C ILE A 323 36.60 13.48 -22.50
N GLU A 324 37.69 14.05 -21.97
CA GLU A 324 37.69 14.73 -20.66
C GLU A 324 36.86 16.02 -20.62
N ALA A 325 36.62 16.68 -21.75
CA ALA A 325 35.78 17.88 -21.81
C ALA A 325 34.27 17.56 -21.93
N LEU A 326 33.93 16.37 -22.47
CA LEU A 326 32.55 15.91 -22.67
C LEU A 326 32.01 15.07 -21.50
N PHE A 327 32.88 14.46 -20.70
CA PHE A 327 32.51 13.58 -19.57
C PHE A 327 32.90 14.17 -18.20
N ARG A 328 32.84 15.50 -18.06
CA ARG A 328 33.18 16.13 -16.78
C ARG A 328 32.07 15.97 -15.74
#